data_AF-M0MSD3-F1
#
_entry.id   AF-M0MSD3-F1
#
_cell.length_a   1.000
_cell.length_b   1.000
_cell.length_c   1.000
_cell.angle_alpha   90.00
_cell.angle_beta   90.00
_cell.angle_gamma   90.00
#
_symmetry.space_group_name_H-M   'P 1'
#
loop_
_entity.id
_entity.type
_entity.pdbx_description
1 polymer ?
#
loop_
_entity_poly.entity_id
_entity_poly.type
_entity_poly.pdbx_seq_one_letter_code
_entity_poly.pdbx_strand_id
1 'polypeptide(L)'
;MSDDPVDPSTIGERDAPPVAEKPYKIVFEANKCIAAGKCAEVSDNWSMNITSGIAQPASYFITEEELDDNVRAAEVCPAKKDRGVIHVVDRRTDEEIAPDPDGDGTLSVDW
;
A
#
# COMPACT_ATOMS: atom_id res chain seq x y z
N MET A 1 7.24 -19.81 10.20
CA MET A 1 6.60 -18.57 10.66
C MET A 1 5.15 -18.93 10.92
N SER A 2 4.52 -18.38 11.96
CA SER A 2 3.11 -18.66 12.25
C SER A 2 2.27 -18.37 11.00
N ASP A 3 1.27 -19.20 10.72
CA ASP A 3 0.36 -19.08 9.58
C ASP A 3 -0.73 -17.99 9.82
N ASP A 4 -0.50 -17.14 10.82
CA ASP A 4 -1.41 -16.09 11.24
C ASP A 4 -1.19 -14.84 10.38
N PRO A 5 -2.26 -14.11 9.99
CA PRO A 5 -2.14 -12.86 9.25
C PRO A 5 -1.21 -11.87 9.95
N VAL A 6 -0.40 -11.16 9.16
CA VAL A 6 0.49 -10.14 9.70
C VAL A 6 -0.33 -8.94 10.17
N ASP A 7 -0.16 -8.55 11.44
CA ASP A 7 -0.79 -7.36 12.01
C ASP A 7 -0.19 -6.08 11.38
N PRO A 8 -0.98 -5.30 10.63
CA PRO A 8 -0.49 -4.08 9.99
C PRO A 8 0.09 -3.07 10.96
N SER A 9 -0.45 -2.95 12.18
CA SER A 9 0.00 -1.99 13.21
C SER A 9 1.46 -2.18 13.61
N THR A 10 2.03 -3.35 13.32
CA THR A 10 3.44 -3.67 13.60
C THR A 10 4.42 -3.20 12.52
N ILE A 11 3.90 -2.73 11.37
CA ILE A 11 4.69 -2.37 10.19
C ILE A 11 4.80 -0.84 10.05
N GLY A 12 6.03 -0.33 10.05
CA GLY A 12 6.33 1.04 9.60
C GLY A 12 5.91 2.17 10.56
N GLU A 13 5.41 1.89 11.76
CA GLU A 13 4.80 2.90 12.65
C GLU A 13 5.78 3.81 13.42
N ARG A 14 7.09 3.52 13.42
CA ARG A 14 8.07 4.17 14.32
C ARG A 14 8.06 5.70 14.28
N ASP A 15 7.93 6.26 13.07
CA ASP A 15 7.96 7.71 12.83
C ASP A 15 6.63 8.19 12.21
N ALA A 16 5.55 7.49 12.53
CA ALA A 16 4.26 7.76 11.95
C ALA A 16 3.63 9.05 12.51
N PRO A 17 2.97 9.85 11.65
CA PRO A 17 2.15 10.97 12.10
C PRO A 17 0.95 10.49 12.93
N PRO A 18 0.31 11.38 13.71
CA PRO A 18 -0.93 11.07 14.41
C PRO A 18 -1.99 10.49 13.47
N VAL A 19 -2.68 9.44 13.90
CA VAL A 19 -3.75 8.79 13.12
C VAL A 19 -4.85 9.78 12.74
N ALA A 20 -5.12 10.78 13.59
CA ALA A 20 -6.10 11.83 13.30
C ALA A 20 -5.72 12.75 12.12
N GLU A 21 -4.43 12.86 11.79
CA GLU A 21 -3.93 13.68 10.68
C GLU A 21 -3.79 12.86 9.40
N LYS A 22 -3.27 11.63 9.52
CA LYS A 22 -3.03 10.70 8.41
C LYS A 22 -3.53 9.31 8.81
N PRO A 23 -4.83 9.04 8.65
CA PRO A 23 -5.47 7.82 9.15
C PRO A 23 -5.09 6.58 8.36
N TYR A 24 -4.46 6.72 7.20
CA TYR A 24 -4.11 5.61 6.33
C TYR A 24 -2.61 5.45 6.20
N LYS A 25 -2.18 4.22 5.92
CA LYS A 25 -0.79 3.93 5.53
C LYS A 25 -0.72 3.04 4.31
N ILE A 26 0.45 3.05 3.70
CA ILE A 26 0.83 2.19 2.59
C ILE A 26 1.86 1.18 3.08
N VAL A 27 1.61 -0.09 2.82
CA VAL A 27 2.61 -1.15 2.86
C VAL A 27 2.95 -1.54 1.42
N PHE A 28 4.23 -1.51 1.07
CA PHE A 28 4.68 -1.71 -0.32
C PHE A 28 5.70 -2.85 -0.41
N GLU A 29 5.36 -3.90 -1.18
CA GLU A 29 6.24 -5.04 -1.45
C GLU A 29 7.24 -4.69 -2.57
N ALA A 30 8.19 -3.81 -2.27
CA ALA A 30 9.15 -3.28 -3.23
C ALA A 30 9.90 -4.36 -4.03
N ASN A 31 10.20 -5.49 -3.40
CA ASN A 31 10.88 -6.64 -4.01
C ASN A 31 10.01 -7.43 -5.02
N LYS A 32 8.69 -7.23 -5.01
CA LYS A 32 7.72 -7.83 -5.94
C LYS A 32 7.23 -6.82 -6.99
N CYS A 33 7.65 -5.56 -6.92
CA CYS A 33 7.35 -4.54 -7.92
C CYS A 33 7.99 -4.91 -9.28
N ILE A 34 7.21 -4.80 -10.37
CA ILE A 34 7.65 -5.14 -11.74
C ILE A 34 7.83 -3.90 -12.64
N ALA A 35 7.86 -2.71 -12.05
CA ALA A 35 8.09 -1.44 -12.76
C ALA A 35 7.09 -1.11 -13.89
N ALA A 36 5.85 -1.59 -13.78
CA ALA A 36 4.83 -1.38 -14.82
C ALA A 36 4.34 0.08 -14.97
N GLY A 37 4.58 0.94 -13.97
CA GLY A 37 4.20 2.36 -14.00
C GLY A 37 2.71 2.66 -13.79
N LYS A 38 1.84 1.63 -13.72
CA LYS A 38 0.38 1.80 -13.60
C LYS A 38 -0.07 2.61 -12.39
N CYS A 39 0.57 2.44 -11.24
CA CYS A 39 0.30 3.23 -10.03
C CYS A 39 0.61 4.73 -10.24
N ALA A 40 1.74 5.05 -10.88
CA ALA A 40 2.15 6.42 -11.16
C ALA A 40 1.31 7.10 -12.26
N GLU A 41 0.57 6.35 -13.08
CA GLU A 41 -0.36 6.91 -14.06
C GLU A 41 -1.65 7.44 -13.42
N VAL A 42 -2.00 6.97 -12.22
CA VAL A 42 -3.32 7.20 -11.60
C VAL A 42 -3.28 7.90 -10.25
N SER A 43 -2.10 8.04 -9.63
CA SER A 43 -1.93 8.66 -8.32
C SER A 43 -0.72 9.58 -8.29
N ASP A 44 -0.91 10.78 -7.75
CA ASP A 44 0.15 11.77 -7.58
C ASP A 44 1.13 11.37 -6.47
N ASN A 45 0.74 10.46 -5.58
CA ASN A 45 1.64 9.93 -4.57
C ASN A 45 2.70 9.00 -5.18
N TRP A 46 2.49 8.42 -6.36
CA TRP A 46 3.38 7.42 -6.94
C TRP A 46 4.21 7.97 -8.10
N SER A 47 5.51 7.67 -8.08
CA SER A 47 6.42 7.98 -9.18
C SER A 47 7.33 6.79 -9.50
N MET A 48 7.87 6.73 -10.72
CA MET A 48 8.85 5.73 -11.10
C MET A 48 10.26 6.21 -10.77
N ASN A 49 10.98 5.47 -9.94
CA ASN A 49 12.38 5.76 -9.65
C ASN A 49 13.28 5.00 -10.64
N ILE A 50 13.93 5.75 -11.53
CA ILE A 50 14.80 5.21 -12.59
C ILE A 50 16.04 4.53 -12.02
N THR A 51 16.55 5.01 -10.88
CA THR A 51 17.76 4.48 -10.24
C THR A 51 17.50 3.12 -9.59
N SER A 52 16.41 3.00 -8.82
CA SER A 52 16.05 1.75 -8.17
C SER A 52 15.31 0.77 -9.09
N GLY A 53 14.74 1.27 -10.19
CA GLY A 53 13.97 0.47 -11.14
C GLY A 53 12.61 0.03 -10.61
N ILE A 54 12.07 0.68 -9.58
CA ILE A 54 10.76 0.38 -8.98
C ILE A 54 9.94 1.65 -8.75
N ALA A 55 8.66 1.48 -8.46
CA ALA A 55 7.80 2.58 -8.02
C ALA A 55 8.24 3.09 -6.64
N GLN A 56 8.02 4.39 -6.37
CA GLN A 56 8.31 5.02 -5.10
C GLN A 56 7.17 5.97 -4.72
N PRO A 57 6.58 5.82 -3.52
CA PRO A 57 5.59 6.76 -3.03
C PRO A 57 6.26 8.02 -2.47
N ALA A 58 5.58 9.17 -2.56
CA ALA A 58 5.99 10.43 -1.94
C ALA A 58 5.74 10.40 -0.42
N SER A 59 4.69 9.71 0.01
CA SER A 59 4.39 9.45 1.42
C SER A 59 3.85 8.04 1.64
N TYR A 60 4.25 7.44 2.76
CA TYR A 60 3.68 6.16 3.24
C TYR A 60 2.49 6.35 4.17
N PHE A 61 2.22 7.57 4.62
CA PHE A 61 1.07 7.91 5.45
C PHE A 61 0.26 8.96 4.71
N ILE A 62 -1.02 8.68 4.50
CA ILE A 62 -1.88 9.47 3.61
C ILE A 62 -3.14 9.94 4.34
N THR A 63 -3.67 11.06 3.88
CA THR A 63 -4.88 11.72 4.38
C THR A 63 -6.14 11.11 3.74
N GLU A 64 -7.32 11.52 4.22
CA GLU A 64 -8.60 11.15 3.60
C GLU A 64 -8.70 11.61 2.13
N GLU A 65 -8.12 12.77 1.80
CA GLU A 65 -8.15 13.33 0.45
C GLU A 65 -7.24 12.57 -0.53
N GLU A 66 -6.20 11.90 0.01
CA GLU A 66 -5.24 11.08 -0.73
C GLU A 66 -5.64 9.58 -0.70
N LEU A 67 -6.80 9.22 -0.17
CA LEU A 67 -7.19 7.81 -0.08
C LEU A 67 -7.52 7.23 -1.46
N ASP A 68 -8.43 7.89 -2.18
CA ASP A 68 -9.02 7.36 -3.42
C ASP A 68 -7.97 7.10 -4.50
N ASP A 69 -6.99 7.99 -4.66
CA ASP A 69 -5.94 7.84 -5.68
C ASP A 69 -4.96 6.70 -5.32
N ASN A 70 -4.64 6.52 -4.03
CA ASN A 70 -3.78 5.43 -3.57
C ASN A 70 -4.49 4.08 -3.58
N VAL A 71 -5.78 4.02 -3.26
CA VAL A 71 -6.62 2.84 -3.49
C VAL A 71 -6.62 2.49 -4.97
N ARG A 72 -6.81 3.49 -5.84
CA ARG A 72 -6.76 3.26 -7.28
C ARG A 72 -5.40 2.74 -7.74
N ALA A 73 -4.31 3.28 -7.20
CA ALA A 73 -2.95 2.81 -7.48
C ALA A 73 -2.73 1.35 -7.08
N ALA A 74 -3.32 0.91 -5.96
CA ALA A 74 -3.30 -0.48 -5.52
C ALA A 74 -4.07 -1.40 -6.50
N GLU A 75 -5.29 -1.03 -6.86
CA GLU A 75 -6.16 -1.81 -7.76
C GLU A 75 -5.58 -2.01 -9.17
N VAL A 76 -4.88 -1.01 -9.72
CA VAL A 76 -4.34 -1.09 -11.09
C VAL A 76 -3.00 -1.82 -11.16
N CYS A 77 -2.42 -2.20 -10.03
CA CYS A 77 -1.10 -2.81 -10.00
C CYS A 77 -1.14 -4.25 -10.55
N PRO A 78 -0.48 -4.54 -11.69
CA PRO A 78 -0.56 -5.86 -12.33
C PRO A 78 0.36 -6.92 -11.68
N ALA A 79 1.13 -6.53 -10.66
CA ALA A 79 2.03 -7.44 -9.98
C ALA A 79 1.25 -8.59 -9.30
N LYS A 80 1.92 -9.72 -9.06
CA LYS A 80 1.32 -10.91 -8.43
C LYS A 80 0.04 -11.41 -9.14
N LYS A 81 0.00 -11.31 -10.49
CA LYS A 81 -1.18 -11.64 -11.32
C LYS A 81 -2.41 -10.81 -10.91
N ASP A 82 -2.26 -9.50 -10.95
CA ASP A 82 -3.29 -8.51 -10.59
C ASP A 82 -3.71 -8.52 -9.11
N ARG A 83 -3.01 -9.25 -8.23
CA ARG A 83 -3.20 -9.09 -6.78
C ARG A 83 -2.57 -7.81 -6.23
N GLY A 84 -1.64 -7.18 -6.96
CA GLY A 84 -0.98 -5.96 -6.54
C GLY A 84 0.10 -6.17 -5.47
N VAL A 85 0.90 -5.12 -5.24
CA VAL A 85 2.00 -5.06 -4.25
C VAL A 85 1.93 -3.79 -3.40
N ILE A 86 0.85 -3.03 -3.53
CA ILE A 86 0.57 -1.79 -2.82
C ILE A 86 -0.63 -2.09 -1.95
N HIS A 87 -0.47 -2.02 -0.64
CA HIS A 87 -1.50 -2.32 0.33
C HIS A 87 -1.85 -1.03 1.08
N VAL A 88 -3.09 -0.56 0.94
CA VAL A 88 -3.61 0.60 1.65
C VAL A 88 -4.34 0.10 2.88
N VAL A 89 -3.93 0.57 4.07
CA VAL A 89 -4.46 0.12 5.35
C VAL A 89 -5.06 1.28 6.12
N ASP A 90 -6.24 1.08 6.70
CA ASP A 90 -6.81 1.98 7.71
C ASP A 90 -6.14 1.74 9.07
N ARG A 91 -5.42 2.75 9.57
CA ARG A 91 -4.70 2.64 10.86
C ARG A 91 -5.63 2.74 12.07
N ARG A 92 -6.92 3.01 11.87
CA ARG A 92 -7.93 3.06 12.93
C ARG A 92 -8.50 1.68 13.22
N THR A 93 -8.55 0.81 12.21
CA THR A 93 -9.14 -0.54 12.28
C THR A 93 -8.14 -1.66 12.00
N ASP A 94 -6.96 -1.33 11.50
CA ASP A 94 -5.95 -2.27 10.99
C ASP A 94 -6.46 -3.16 9.84
N GLU A 95 -7.42 -2.64 9.08
CA GLU A 95 -7.99 -3.32 7.91
C GLU A 95 -7.30 -2.87 6.61
N GLU A 96 -7.02 -3.82 5.73
CA GLU A 96 -6.65 -3.56 4.34
C GLU A 96 -7.89 -3.07 3.56
N ILE A 97 -7.78 -1.88 2.97
CA ILE A 97 -8.81 -1.28 2.11
C ILE A 97 -8.64 -1.75 0.67
N ALA A 98 -7.39 -1.85 0.23
CA ALA A 98 -7.01 -2.32 -1.08
C ALA A 98 -5.63 -2.99 -1.01
N PRO A 99 -5.39 -4.09 -1.73
CA PRO A 99 -6.29 -4.70 -2.71
C PRO A 99 -7.44 -5.54 -2.12
N ASP A 100 -7.41 -5.86 -0.82
CA ASP A 100 -8.39 -6.68 -0.07
C ASP A 100 -8.99 -7.84 -0.90
N PRO A 101 -8.14 -8.74 -1.41
CA PRO A 101 -8.54 -9.77 -2.36
C PRO A 101 -9.50 -10.80 -1.77
N ASP A 102 -9.51 -10.95 -0.45
CA ASP A 102 -10.36 -11.87 0.29
C ASP A 102 -11.64 -11.18 0.81
N GLY A 103 -11.69 -9.84 0.80
CA GLY A 103 -12.87 -9.05 1.16
C GLY A 103 -13.14 -9.04 2.66
N ASP A 104 -12.14 -9.34 3.48
CA ASP A 104 -12.23 -9.49 4.92
C ASP A 104 -11.33 -8.52 5.70
N GLY A 105 -10.64 -7.62 4.99
CA GLY A 105 -9.75 -6.61 5.56
C GLY A 105 -8.43 -7.18 6.06
N THR A 106 -8.13 -8.46 5.86
CA THR A 106 -6.83 -9.02 6.26
C THR A 106 -5.71 -8.56 5.33
N LEU A 107 -4.52 -8.29 5.89
CA LEU A 107 -3.37 -7.81 5.12
C LEU A 107 -2.85 -8.90 4.17
N SER A 108 -2.92 -8.66 2.86
CA SER A 108 -2.72 -9.68 1.82
C SER A 108 -1.28 -9.75 1.25
N VAL A 109 -0.31 -9.43 2.09
CA VAL A 109 1.13 -9.44 1.82
C VAL A 109 1.70 -10.86 1.62
N ASP A 110 2.71 -10.98 0.76
CA ASP A 110 3.33 -12.24 0.32
C ASP A 110 4.84 -12.03 0.08
N TRP A 111 5.53 -11.56 1.13
CA TRP A 111 6.90 -11.03 1.14
C TRP A 111 7.91 -11.74 0.23
#